data_AF-A0A4E0PVT2-F1
#
_entry.id   AF-A0A4E0PVT2-F1
#
_cell.length_a   1.000
_cell.length_b   1.000
_cell.length_c   1.000
_cell.angle_alpha   90.00
_cell.angle_beta   90.00
_cell.angle_gamma   90.00
#
_symmetry.space_group_name_H-M   'P 1'
#
loop_
_entity.id
_entity.type
_entity.pdbx_description
1 polymer ?
#
loop_
_entity_poly.entity_id
_entity_poly.type
_entity_poly.pdbx_seq_one_letter_code
_entity_poly.pdbx_strand_id
1 'polypeptide(L)'
;MKVDLTIKIGGAAGQGLDTIGSVLSRTLMKCGFFVFGTQYYLSRIRGGHNTFQMRISDESIKAMDEKVDMLVALDRASIEKHLDEMTDGVVIVDMDTVKPQEEHDSLFHVPLLKIAKDTGGNKLYANSVAVGAVMGLMCLDFDVLAEVLSSIFKKKGQEVIDNNIKAARAGYDHARDNYPHGCKFGIEQPEKHHNKMLISGNEAVGLGALAAGLQFISSYPMTPSTGVMNYIAGKANKFGLVFEQAEDEIAALNMVLGASFTGARSMVTTSGGGFCLMVEALGLAGITETPVVIFQAQRPGPATGLPTMTEQGDLLFAIHAAQGEFPRCVLAPGTPQDCFYMTAKAFNIADKYQIPVIVMSDQYLADSLFTCERFDQAKISIERHLLSDEDIKGMQGEYRRYKITSSGISPRALPGQDGVLVGADSDEHDEFGHIDETQENRISMVHKRMNKLELLREEMQVPGVHGPEDAELTLIGWGSTYGPLAESVDTLNGQGHSVNLVHFTHVYPLPAEKIRKLLAGSGKKICVENNRLSQFARLLAAETGIEMYDNVVRYDGLPFTPESIIDALREKGVV
;
A
#
# COMPACT_ATOMS: atom_id res chain seq x y z
N MET A 1 -11.02 -29.99 -5.57
CA MET A 1 -11.71 -28.87 -6.24
C MET A 1 -10.95 -27.62 -5.83
N LYS A 2 -10.65 -26.70 -6.76
CA LYS A 2 -9.92 -25.46 -6.43
C LYS A 2 -10.69 -24.68 -5.37
N VAL A 3 -10.00 -24.20 -4.35
CA VAL A 3 -10.61 -23.39 -3.29
C VAL A 3 -10.43 -21.93 -3.65
N ASP A 4 -11.52 -21.20 -3.79
CA ASP A 4 -11.52 -19.75 -3.94
C ASP A 4 -12.81 -19.24 -3.30
N LEU A 5 -12.69 -18.62 -2.13
CA LEU A 5 -13.83 -18.23 -1.30
C LEU A 5 -13.65 -16.82 -0.76
N THR A 6 -14.74 -16.07 -0.74
CA THR A 6 -14.78 -14.74 -0.13
C THR A 6 -15.64 -14.74 1.13
N ILE A 7 -15.03 -14.31 2.23
CA ILE A 7 -15.67 -14.14 3.54
C ILE A 7 -15.80 -12.63 3.81
N LYS A 8 -17.01 -12.14 4.01
CA LYS A 8 -17.30 -10.75 4.37
C LYS A 8 -17.83 -10.68 5.80
N ILE A 9 -17.31 -9.75 6.58
CA ILE A 9 -17.80 -9.45 7.93
C ILE A 9 -18.40 -8.06 7.87
N GLY A 10 -19.70 -7.94 8.15
CA GLY A 10 -20.42 -6.68 8.17
C GLY A 10 -20.83 -6.28 9.58
N GLY A 11 -20.86 -4.98 9.84
CA GLY A 11 -21.38 -4.44 11.09
C GLY A 11 -21.00 -2.99 11.36
N ALA A 12 -21.49 -2.49 12.49
CA ALA A 12 -21.20 -1.16 12.97
C ALA A 12 -19.80 -1.03 13.59
N ALA A 13 -19.20 0.16 13.47
CA ALA A 13 -17.91 0.44 14.11
C ALA A 13 -17.98 0.18 15.63
N GLY A 14 -17.03 -0.62 16.13
CA GLY A 14 -16.98 -1.05 17.53
C GLY A 14 -17.56 -2.44 17.81
N GLN A 15 -18.17 -3.13 16.84
CA GLN A 15 -18.61 -4.52 16.99
C GLN A 15 -17.48 -5.55 16.82
N GLY A 16 -16.28 -5.10 16.43
CA GLY A 16 -15.08 -5.94 16.40
C GLY A 16 -14.81 -6.67 15.08
N LEU A 17 -15.28 -6.11 13.95
CA LEU A 17 -15.04 -6.61 12.60
C LEU A 17 -13.54 -6.84 12.34
N ASP A 18 -12.70 -5.86 12.69
CA ASP A 18 -11.25 -5.94 12.54
C ASP A 18 -10.63 -7.07 13.39
N THR A 19 -11.18 -7.33 14.59
CA THR A 19 -10.72 -8.44 15.44
C THR A 19 -11.07 -9.79 14.82
N ILE A 20 -12.31 -9.96 14.34
CA ILE A 20 -12.74 -11.18 13.65
C ILE A 20 -11.89 -11.38 12.38
N GLY A 21 -11.76 -10.32 11.57
CA GLY A 21 -10.98 -10.30 10.33
C GLY A 21 -9.53 -10.68 10.55
N SER A 22 -8.84 -9.99 11.47
CA SER A 22 -7.41 -10.25 11.76
C SER A 22 -7.15 -11.66 12.28
N VAL A 23 -8.01 -12.18 13.17
CA VAL A 23 -7.88 -13.55 13.68
C VAL A 23 -8.12 -14.57 12.55
N LEU A 24 -9.17 -14.40 11.75
CA LEU A 24 -9.47 -15.29 10.62
C LEU A 24 -8.34 -15.27 9.59
N SER A 25 -7.90 -14.09 9.13
CA SER A 25 -6.85 -14.00 8.12
C SER A 25 -5.55 -14.67 8.57
N ARG A 26 -5.15 -14.51 9.83
CA ARG A 26 -3.97 -15.19 10.40
C ARG A 26 -4.17 -16.70 10.52
N THR A 27 -5.38 -17.13 10.90
CA THR A 27 -5.72 -18.56 11.04
C THR A 27 -5.72 -19.25 9.68
N LEU A 28 -6.40 -18.67 8.69
CA LEU A 28 -6.52 -19.22 7.34
C LEU A 28 -5.15 -19.26 6.64
N MET A 29 -4.31 -18.24 6.82
CA MET A 29 -2.93 -18.28 6.34
C MET A 29 -2.11 -19.40 6.99
N LYS A 30 -2.26 -19.63 8.31
CA LYS A 30 -1.63 -20.76 9.00
C LYS A 30 -2.20 -22.13 8.58
N CYS A 31 -3.44 -22.17 8.11
CA CYS A 31 -4.03 -23.37 7.52
C CYS A 31 -3.43 -23.70 6.16
N GLY A 32 -2.68 -22.78 5.52
CA GLY A 32 -2.02 -22.98 4.23
C GLY A 32 -2.61 -22.15 3.10
N PHE A 33 -3.71 -21.42 3.33
CA PHE A 33 -4.32 -20.60 2.28
C PHE A 33 -3.53 -19.33 2.00
N PHE A 34 -3.60 -18.88 0.75
CA PHE A 34 -3.36 -17.49 0.42
C PHE A 34 -4.56 -16.68 0.91
N VAL A 35 -4.29 -15.55 1.53
CA VAL A 35 -5.29 -14.63 2.06
C VAL A 35 -5.05 -13.23 1.50
N PHE A 36 -6.11 -12.62 0.99
CA PHE A 36 -6.18 -11.23 0.60
C PHE A 36 -7.31 -10.56 1.39
N GLY A 37 -7.02 -9.51 2.17
CA GLY A 37 -8.00 -8.84 3.01
C GLY A 37 -8.15 -7.37 2.65
N THR A 38 -9.39 -6.86 2.64
CA THR A 38 -9.70 -5.44 2.42
C THR A 38 -10.64 -4.93 3.50
N GLN A 39 -10.62 -3.62 3.71
CA GLN A 39 -11.49 -2.97 4.68
C GLN A 39 -12.26 -1.85 3.98
N TYR A 40 -13.55 -1.77 4.28
CA TYR A 40 -14.38 -0.63 3.96
C TYR A 40 -14.88 -0.03 5.26
N TYR A 41 -14.57 1.25 5.48
CA TYR A 41 -15.05 1.97 6.63
C TYR A 41 -15.39 3.40 6.28
N LEU A 42 -16.36 3.95 7.01
CA LEU A 42 -16.70 5.37 6.89
C LEU A 42 -15.78 6.20 7.80
N SER A 43 -15.58 7.47 7.46
CA SER A 43 -14.85 8.44 8.28
C SER A 43 -15.63 8.80 9.58
N ARG A 44 -15.87 7.82 10.44
CA ARG A 44 -16.62 7.90 11.71
C ARG A 44 -16.03 6.95 12.73
N ILE A 45 -15.86 7.41 13.98
CA ILE A 45 -15.28 6.60 15.07
C ILE A 45 -16.27 5.54 15.59
N ARG A 46 -17.58 5.83 15.57
CA ARG A 46 -18.65 4.92 16.00
C ARG A 46 -19.84 4.98 15.05
N GLY A 47 -20.52 3.84 14.90
CA GLY A 47 -21.66 3.69 13.99
C GLY A 47 -21.22 3.61 12.53
N GLY A 48 -22.19 3.80 11.62
CA GLY A 48 -21.99 3.52 10.20
C GLY A 48 -21.95 2.03 9.90
N HIS A 49 -21.95 1.68 8.63
CA HIS A 49 -21.80 0.29 8.17
C HIS A 49 -20.39 0.12 7.64
N ASN A 50 -19.64 -0.80 8.22
CA ASN A 50 -18.27 -1.10 7.82
C ASN A 50 -18.19 -2.58 7.42
N THR A 51 -17.20 -2.92 6.61
CA THR A 51 -16.91 -4.30 6.27
C THR A 51 -15.43 -4.60 6.39
N PHE A 52 -15.14 -5.85 6.74
CA PHE A 52 -13.86 -6.48 6.51
C PHE A 52 -14.13 -7.65 5.58
N GLN A 53 -13.52 -7.64 4.40
CA GLN A 53 -13.66 -8.72 3.43
C GLN A 53 -12.31 -9.44 3.32
N MET A 54 -12.34 -10.76 3.20
CA MET A 54 -11.16 -11.54 2.85
C MET A 54 -11.49 -12.56 1.79
N ARG A 55 -10.63 -12.66 0.78
CA ARG A 55 -10.61 -13.75 -0.18
C ARG A 55 -9.53 -14.73 0.22
N ILE A 56 -9.83 -16.03 0.13
CA ILE A 56 -8.90 -17.10 0.41
C ILE A 56 -8.84 -18.07 -0.76
N SER A 57 -7.66 -18.63 -0.99
CA SER A 57 -7.47 -19.63 -2.05
C SER A 57 -6.33 -20.57 -1.72
N ASP A 58 -6.39 -21.77 -2.28
CA ASP A 58 -5.26 -22.71 -2.36
C ASP A 58 -4.20 -22.29 -3.40
N GLU A 59 -4.47 -21.24 -4.18
CA GLU A 59 -3.56 -20.61 -5.13
C GLU A 59 -3.31 -19.13 -4.79
N SER A 60 -2.30 -18.54 -5.44
CA SER A 60 -1.94 -17.13 -5.21
C SER A 60 -3.06 -16.17 -5.63
N ILE A 61 -3.44 -15.28 -4.70
CA ILE A 61 -4.40 -14.20 -4.93
C ILE A 61 -3.66 -12.88 -5.12
N LYS A 62 -4.13 -12.05 -6.05
CA LYS A 62 -3.59 -10.71 -6.34
C LYS A 62 -4.62 -9.61 -6.10
N ALA A 63 -5.92 -9.91 -6.11
CA ALA A 63 -6.99 -8.94 -5.93
C ALA A 63 -8.19 -9.47 -5.12
N MET A 64 -9.01 -8.53 -4.64
CA MET A 64 -10.34 -8.84 -4.09
C MET A 64 -11.32 -9.27 -5.18
N ASP A 65 -12.33 -10.05 -4.77
CA ASP A 65 -13.51 -10.40 -5.57
C ASP A 65 -14.72 -9.59 -5.07
N GLU A 66 -15.74 -9.42 -5.89
CA GLU A 66 -17.01 -8.79 -5.52
C GLU A 66 -17.99 -9.79 -4.90
N LYS A 67 -17.91 -11.06 -5.32
CA LYS A 67 -18.79 -12.14 -4.83
C LYS A 67 -18.47 -12.49 -3.39
N VAL A 68 -19.49 -12.91 -2.63
CA VAL A 68 -19.37 -13.31 -1.23
C VAL A 68 -19.92 -14.72 -1.04
N ASP A 69 -19.10 -15.63 -0.52
CA ASP A 69 -19.51 -17.01 -0.22
C ASP A 69 -19.94 -17.15 1.25
N MET A 70 -19.36 -16.36 2.15
CA MET A 70 -19.73 -16.36 3.55
C MET A 70 -19.86 -14.94 4.10
N LEU A 71 -21.02 -14.63 4.68
CA LEU A 71 -21.26 -13.35 5.34
C LEU A 71 -21.42 -13.54 6.85
N VAL A 72 -20.61 -12.87 7.65
CA VAL A 72 -20.81 -12.73 9.10
C VAL A 72 -21.54 -11.40 9.34
N ALA A 73 -22.85 -11.48 9.59
CA ALA A 73 -23.69 -10.31 9.79
C ALA A 73 -23.83 -9.96 11.28
N LEU A 74 -23.13 -8.92 11.74
CA LEU A 74 -23.19 -8.44 13.13
C LEU A 74 -24.31 -7.42 13.37
N ASP A 75 -24.93 -6.93 12.30
CA ASP A 75 -26.12 -6.09 12.33
C ASP A 75 -27.05 -6.38 11.14
N ARG A 76 -28.21 -5.72 11.16
CA ARG A 76 -29.21 -5.89 10.11
C ARG A 76 -28.79 -5.29 8.77
N ALA A 77 -28.05 -4.17 8.80
CA ALA A 77 -27.58 -3.49 7.59
C ALA A 77 -26.61 -4.36 6.78
N SER A 78 -25.86 -5.23 7.44
CA SER A 78 -24.99 -6.23 6.81
C SER A 78 -25.75 -7.17 5.89
N ILE A 79 -26.95 -7.61 6.31
CA ILE A 79 -27.79 -8.49 5.50
C ILE A 79 -28.38 -7.68 4.34
N GLU A 80 -29.04 -6.57 4.65
CA GLU A 80 -29.75 -5.75 3.65
C GLU A 80 -28.86 -5.23 2.51
N LYS A 81 -27.56 -5.00 2.78
CA LYS A 81 -26.63 -4.43 1.79
C LYS A 81 -25.84 -5.45 0.99
N HIS A 82 -25.67 -6.66 1.52
CA HIS A 82 -24.72 -7.63 0.95
C HIS A 82 -25.37 -8.96 0.57
N LEU A 83 -26.67 -9.14 0.79
CA LEU A 83 -27.36 -10.36 0.39
C LEU A 83 -27.32 -10.57 -1.13
N ASP A 84 -27.39 -9.49 -1.93
CA ASP A 84 -27.30 -9.54 -3.40
C ASP A 84 -25.90 -9.88 -3.93
N GLU A 85 -24.87 -9.77 -3.07
CA GLU A 85 -23.49 -10.15 -3.41
C GLU A 85 -23.23 -11.64 -3.17
N MET A 86 -24.16 -12.34 -2.50
CA MET A 86 -23.96 -13.73 -2.07
C MET A 86 -24.05 -14.71 -3.24
N THR A 87 -23.16 -15.68 -3.25
CA THR A 87 -23.27 -16.89 -4.08
C THR A 87 -24.27 -17.88 -3.45
N ASP A 88 -24.24 -19.17 -3.83
CA ASP A 88 -24.89 -20.24 -3.05
C ASP A 88 -24.09 -20.51 -1.75
N GLY A 89 -23.95 -19.47 -0.95
CA GLY A 89 -23.12 -19.38 0.24
C GLY A 89 -23.91 -19.50 1.54
N VAL A 90 -23.39 -18.91 2.61
CA VAL A 90 -24.02 -18.93 3.95
C VAL A 90 -23.84 -17.60 4.68
N VAL A 91 -24.90 -17.14 5.34
CA VAL A 91 -24.93 -15.93 6.16
C VAL A 91 -25.03 -16.31 7.63
N ILE A 92 -23.94 -16.16 8.39
CA ILE A 92 -23.92 -16.35 9.84
C ILE A 92 -24.55 -15.13 10.51
N VAL A 93 -25.62 -15.34 11.28
CA VAL A 93 -26.34 -14.27 11.98
C VAL A 93 -26.83 -14.71 13.36
N ASP A 94 -26.65 -13.85 14.36
CA ASP A 94 -27.28 -14.02 15.67
C ASP A 94 -28.73 -13.51 15.64
N MET A 95 -29.64 -14.36 15.18
CA MET A 95 -31.08 -14.07 15.08
C MET A 95 -31.76 -13.73 16.41
N ASP A 96 -31.13 -13.99 17.56
CA ASP A 96 -31.65 -13.52 18.85
C ASP A 96 -31.54 -12.00 18.98
N THR A 97 -30.60 -11.38 18.24
CA THR A 97 -30.30 -9.95 18.34
C THR A 97 -30.47 -9.19 17.03
N VAL A 98 -30.23 -9.83 15.90
CA VAL A 98 -30.39 -9.27 14.56
C VAL A 98 -31.61 -9.90 13.91
N LYS A 99 -32.68 -9.13 13.73
CA LYS A 99 -33.90 -9.60 13.06
C LYS A 99 -33.86 -9.23 11.57
N PRO A 100 -33.69 -10.21 10.65
CA PRO A 100 -33.76 -9.93 9.21
C PRO A 100 -35.17 -9.50 8.82
N GLN A 101 -35.32 -8.77 7.71
CA GLN A 101 -36.64 -8.41 7.17
C GLN A 101 -37.33 -9.59 6.50
N GLU A 102 -36.55 -10.37 5.76
CA GLU A 102 -37.02 -11.48 4.96
C GLU A 102 -36.26 -12.73 5.38
N GLU A 103 -36.97 -13.86 5.39
CA GLU A 103 -36.33 -15.16 5.54
C GLU A 103 -35.64 -15.52 4.21
N HIS A 104 -34.41 -16.01 4.30
CA HIS A 104 -33.64 -16.43 3.13
C HIS A 104 -32.90 -17.71 3.48
N ASP A 105 -32.84 -18.67 2.55
CA ASP A 105 -32.31 -20.03 2.79
C ASP A 105 -30.82 -20.03 3.18
N SER A 106 -30.09 -18.98 2.80
CA SER A 106 -28.68 -18.81 3.18
C SER A 106 -28.48 -18.38 4.64
N LEU A 107 -29.53 -17.93 5.35
CA LEU A 107 -29.40 -17.46 6.74
C LEU A 107 -29.21 -18.63 7.69
N PHE A 108 -28.07 -18.63 8.40
CA PHE A 108 -27.72 -19.61 9.40
C PHE A 108 -27.63 -18.96 10.79
N HIS A 109 -28.54 -19.37 11.67
CA HIS A 109 -28.57 -18.86 13.03
C HIS A 109 -27.41 -19.41 13.86
N VAL A 110 -26.59 -18.52 14.41
CA VAL A 110 -25.62 -18.84 15.46
C VAL A 110 -25.84 -17.89 16.64
N PRO A 111 -26.21 -18.35 17.84
CA PRO A 111 -26.50 -17.49 18.98
C PRO A 111 -25.21 -16.97 19.64
N LEU A 112 -24.48 -16.12 18.90
CA LEU A 112 -23.13 -15.62 19.22
C LEU A 112 -23.03 -15.09 20.66
N LEU A 113 -23.96 -14.22 21.07
CA LEU A 113 -23.91 -13.58 22.38
C LEU A 113 -24.26 -14.54 23.52
N LYS A 114 -25.15 -15.49 23.26
CA LYS A 114 -25.53 -16.51 24.23
C LYS A 114 -24.36 -17.47 24.46
N ILE A 115 -23.79 -18.04 23.38
CA ILE A 115 -22.62 -18.93 23.45
C ILE A 115 -21.45 -18.23 24.17
N ALA A 116 -21.18 -16.96 23.85
CA ALA A 116 -20.10 -16.22 24.49
C ALA A 116 -20.28 -16.05 26.00
N LYS A 117 -21.51 -15.78 26.46
CA LYS A 117 -21.82 -15.68 27.89
C LYS A 117 -21.75 -17.04 28.58
N ASP A 118 -22.31 -18.08 27.98
CA ASP A 118 -22.44 -19.39 28.58
C ASP A 118 -21.08 -20.11 28.71
N THR A 119 -20.17 -19.88 27.77
CA THR A 119 -18.88 -20.60 27.69
C THR A 119 -17.67 -19.77 28.11
N GLY A 120 -17.64 -18.48 27.73
CA GLY A 120 -16.56 -17.56 28.06
C GLY A 120 -16.86 -16.64 29.24
N GLY A 121 -18.09 -16.64 29.76
CA GLY A 121 -18.51 -15.79 30.88
C GLY A 121 -18.71 -14.32 30.52
N ASN A 122 -18.53 -13.92 29.25
CA ASN A 122 -18.66 -12.52 28.84
C ASN A 122 -19.07 -12.38 27.37
N LYS A 123 -19.99 -11.45 27.09
CA LYS A 123 -20.42 -11.09 25.72
C LYS A 123 -19.29 -10.63 24.80
N LEU A 124 -18.17 -10.16 25.35
CA LEU A 124 -16.99 -9.72 24.58
C LEU A 124 -16.37 -10.85 23.75
N TYR A 125 -16.62 -12.12 24.09
CA TYR A 125 -16.12 -13.28 23.34
C TYR A 125 -16.98 -13.66 22.14
N ALA A 126 -18.07 -12.93 21.84
CA ALA A 126 -18.93 -13.18 20.68
C ALA A 126 -18.15 -13.20 19.36
N ASN A 127 -17.11 -12.37 19.25
CA ASN A 127 -16.22 -12.35 18.09
C ASN A 127 -15.49 -13.69 17.93
N SER A 128 -15.02 -14.29 19.02
CA SER A 128 -14.35 -15.59 19.01
C SER A 128 -15.32 -16.71 18.63
N VAL A 129 -16.58 -16.63 19.09
CA VAL A 129 -17.65 -17.54 18.65
C VAL A 129 -17.86 -17.43 17.13
N ALA A 130 -17.93 -16.21 16.59
CA ALA A 130 -18.11 -15.99 15.15
C ALA A 130 -16.94 -16.58 14.33
N VAL A 131 -15.70 -16.33 14.76
CA VAL A 131 -14.50 -16.93 14.14
C VAL A 131 -14.56 -18.46 14.18
N GLY A 132 -14.98 -19.03 15.32
CA GLY A 132 -15.17 -20.47 15.46
C GLY A 132 -16.21 -21.02 14.49
N ALA A 133 -17.36 -20.35 14.37
CA ALA A 133 -18.43 -20.75 13.47
C ALA A 133 -17.99 -20.74 12.00
N VAL A 134 -17.25 -19.71 11.56
CA VAL A 134 -16.65 -19.64 10.22
C VAL A 134 -15.75 -20.86 9.98
N MET A 135 -14.82 -21.15 10.90
CA MET A 135 -13.92 -22.31 10.80
C MET A 135 -14.69 -23.65 10.77
N GLY A 136 -15.78 -23.76 11.54
CA GLY A 136 -16.66 -24.93 11.57
C GLY A 136 -17.36 -25.18 10.24
N LEU A 137 -17.94 -24.14 9.64
CA LEU A 137 -18.60 -24.21 8.33
C LEU A 137 -17.64 -24.52 7.16
N MET A 138 -16.35 -24.32 7.36
CA MET A 138 -15.30 -24.68 6.41
C MET A 138 -14.70 -26.07 6.67
N CYS A 139 -15.08 -26.74 7.77
CA CYS A 139 -14.51 -28.03 8.20
C CYS A 139 -12.98 -28.01 8.43
N LEU A 140 -12.41 -26.84 8.78
CA LEU A 140 -10.97 -26.71 9.03
C LEU A 140 -10.56 -27.17 10.43
N ASP A 141 -9.27 -27.44 10.61
CA ASP A 141 -8.70 -27.81 11.90
C ASP A 141 -8.76 -26.64 12.90
N PHE A 142 -9.44 -26.87 14.03
CA PHE A 142 -9.59 -25.88 15.09
C PHE A 142 -8.28 -25.61 15.84
N ASP A 143 -7.36 -26.57 15.91
CA ASP A 143 -6.15 -26.40 16.73
C ASP A 143 -5.29 -25.25 16.19
N VAL A 144 -5.33 -25.01 14.88
CA VAL A 144 -4.72 -23.83 14.24
C VAL A 144 -5.32 -22.52 14.78
N LEU A 145 -6.65 -22.45 14.93
CA LEU A 145 -7.32 -21.27 15.51
C LEU A 145 -6.91 -21.07 16.98
N ALA A 146 -6.84 -22.15 17.76
CA ALA A 146 -6.44 -22.09 19.16
C ALA A 146 -5.02 -21.53 19.34
N GLU A 147 -4.07 -21.94 18.47
CA GLU A 147 -2.72 -21.39 18.45
C GLU A 147 -2.71 -19.89 18.13
N VAL A 148 -3.50 -19.44 17.14
CA VAL A 148 -3.57 -18.03 16.75
C VAL A 148 -4.14 -17.17 17.86
N LEU A 149 -5.24 -17.60 18.49
CA LEU A 149 -5.83 -16.92 19.65
C LEU A 149 -4.82 -16.81 20.80
N SER A 150 -4.09 -17.88 21.08
CA SER A 150 -3.01 -17.88 22.08
C SER A 150 -1.92 -16.86 21.77
N SER A 151 -1.49 -16.77 20.50
CA SER A 151 -0.46 -15.83 20.07
C SER A 151 -0.93 -14.37 20.16
N ILE A 152 -2.16 -14.08 19.73
CA ILE A 152 -2.71 -12.71 19.70
C ILE A 152 -2.94 -12.19 21.11
N PHE A 153 -3.54 -13.00 21.98
CA PHE A 153 -3.90 -12.59 23.34
C PHE A 153 -2.81 -12.85 24.38
N LYS A 154 -1.59 -13.26 23.96
CA LYS A 154 -0.45 -13.53 24.84
C LYS A 154 -0.19 -12.45 25.89
N LYS A 155 -0.30 -11.17 25.51
CA LYS A 155 -0.07 -10.03 26.41
C LYS A 155 -1.22 -9.77 27.39
N LYS A 156 -2.40 -10.36 27.19
CA LYS A 156 -3.60 -10.17 28.03
C LYS A 156 -3.75 -11.22 29.15
N GLY A 157 -2.89 -12.25 29.18
CA GLY A 157 -2.87 -13.28 30.23
C GLY A 157 -3.62 -14.57 29.86
N GLN A 158 -3.31 -15.65 30.59
CA GLN A 158 -3.77 -17.02 30.27
C GLN A 158 -5.29 -17.17 30.36
N GLU A 159 -5.93 -16.57 31.35
CA GLU A 159 -7.39 -16.64 31.51
C GLU A 159 -8.14 -16.08 30.29
N VAL A 160 -7.67 -14.95 29.74
CA VAL A 160 -8.24 -14.34 28.53
C VAL A 160 -8.04 -15.25 27.32
N ILE A 161 -6.89 -15.91 27.21
CA ILE A 161 -6.61 -16.87 26.14
C ILE A 161 -7.58 -18.06 26.23
N ASP A 162 -7.67 -18.69 27.39
CA ASP A 162 -8.50 -19.87 27.61
C ASP A 162 -9.97 -19.59 27.32
N ASN A 163 -10.49 -18.45 27.77
CA ASN A 163 -11.88 -18.06 27.53
C ASN A 163 -12.16 -17.75 26.06
N ASN A 164 -11.21 -17.14 25.33
CA ASN A 164 -11.33 -16.95 23.88
C ASN A 164 -11.37 -18.30 23.14
N ILE A 165 -10.49 -19.24 23.50
CA ILE A 165 -10.43 -20.56 22.89
C ILE A 165 -11.70 -21.36 23.17
N LYS A 166 -12.22 -21.35 24.41
CA LYS A 166 -13.48 -22.02 24.77
C LYS A 166 -14.67 -21.46 23.98
N ALA A 167 -14.78 -20.13 23.91
CA ALA A 167 -15.86 -19.49 23.14
C ALA A 167 -15.76 -19.82 21.64
N ALA A 168 -14.55 -19.79 21.08
CA ALA A 168 -14.32 -20.17 19.70
C ALA A 168 -14.66 -21.65 19.44
N ARG A 169 -14.28 -22.56 20.35
CA ARG A 169 -14.60 -23.99 20.25
C ARG A 169 -16.10 -24.21 20.22
N ALA A 170 -16.83 -23.56 21.13
CA ALA A 170 -18.27 -23.67 21.17
C ALA A 170 -18.95 -23.13 19.90
N GLY A 171 -18.44 -22.04 19.32
CA GLY A 171 -18.91 -21.55 18.01
C GLY A 171 -18.63 -22.52 16.87
N TYR A 172 -17.45 -23.13 16.86
CA TYR A 172 -17.06 -24.17 15.89
C TYR A 172 -17.95 -25.39 15.97
N ASP A 173 -18.14 -25.94 17.17
CA ASP A 173 -18.95 -27.15 17.39
C ASP A 173 -20.42 -26.86 17.07
N HIS A 174 -20.96 -25.70 17.49
CA HIS A 174 -22.33 -25.30 17.17
C HIS A 174 -22.57 -25.23 15.66
N ALA A 175 -21.66 -24.62 14.90
CA ALA A 175 -21.78 -24.56 13.45
C ALA A 175 -21.78 -25.95 12.83
N ARG A 176 -20.90 -26.86 13.29
CA ARG A 176 -20.81 -28.21 12.76
C ARG A 176 -21.99 -29.11 13.12
N ASP A 177 -22.55 -28.94 14.31
CA ASP A 177 -23.65 -29.78 14.78
C ASP A 177 -25.01 -29.36 14.17
N ASN A 178 -25.14 -28.09 13.76
CA ASN A 178 -26.42 -27.51 13.36
C ASN A 178 -26.49 -27.13 11.87
N TYR A 179 -25.38 -27.12 11.13
CA TYR A 179 -25.41 -26.91 9.68
C TYR A 179 -25.70 -28.22 8.93
N PRO A 180 -26.53 -28.22 7.87
CA PRO A 180 -26.79 -29.41 7.07
C PRO A 180 -25.49 -30.09 6.61
N HIS A 181 -25.39 -31.41 6.83
CA HIS A 181 -24.20 -32.22 6.51
C HIS A 181 -22.89 -31.82 7.24
N GLY A 182 -22.98 -30.93 8.23
CA GLY A 182 -21.90 -30.60 9.17
C GLY A 182 -20.96 -29.48 8.73
N CYS A 183 -20.90 -29.13 7.44
CA CYS A 183 -20.23 -27.92 6.95
C CYS A 183 -20.72 -27.54 5.55
N LYS A 184 -20.53 -26.28 5.15
CA LYS A 184 -20.97 -25.76 3.84
C LYS A 184 -19.95 -26.04 2.75
N PHE A 185 -18.66 -25.80 3.02
CA PHE A 185 -17.62 -25.81 1.97
C PHE A 185 -16.75 -27.07 1.93
N GLY A 186 -16.75 -27.88 3.01
CA GLY A 186 -16.04 -29.17 3.05
C GLY A 186 -14.61 -29.12 2.51
N ILE A 187 -13.80 -28.17 2.97
CA ILE A 187 -12.54 -27.81 2.32
C ILE A 187 -11.42 -28.73 2.81
N GLU A 188 -10.68 -29.32 1.88
CA GLU A 188 -9.40 -29.97 2.19
C GLU A 188 -8.35 -28.91 2.50
N GLN A 189 -7.71 -29.04 3.66
CA GLN A 189 -6.70 -28.08 4.10
C GLN A 189 -5.46 -28.15 3.18
N PRO A 190 -5.00 -27.03 2.59
CA PRO A 190 -3.80 -27.00 1.76
C PRO A 190 -2.52 -27.32 2.52
N GLU A 191 -1.44 -27.59 1.79
CA GLU A 191 -0.11 -27.70 2.37
C GLU A 191 0.34 -26.37 3.00
N LYS A 192 0.97 -26.45 4.17
CA LYS A 192 1.44 -25.26 4.89
C LYS A 192 2.65 -24.63 4.16
N HIS A 193 2.59 -23.33 3.93
CA HIS A 193 3.71 -22.58 3.36
C HIS A 193 4.61 -21.97 4.44
N HIS A 194 5.86 -22.45 4.55
CA HIS A 194 6.79 -22.00 5.59
C HIS A 194 7.43 -20.62 5.32
N ASN A 195 7.52 -20.19 4.05
CA ASN A 195 8.17 -18.93 3.66
C ASN A 195 7.20 -17.76 3.39
N LYS A 196 5.92 -17.92 3.71
CA LYS A 196 4.92 -16.86 3.52
C LYS A 196 4.74 -16.01 4.78
N MET A 197 4.23 -14.81 4.60
CA MET A 197 3.77 -13.94 5.67
C MET A 197 2.51 -13.18 5.26
N LEU A 198 1.74 -12.75 6.26
CA LEU A 198 0.59 -11.87 6.09
C LEU A 198 1.00 -10.47 6.54
N ILE A 199 0.86 -9.49 5.66
CA ILE A 199 1.31 -8.11 5.89
C ILE A 199 0.42 -7.11 5.16
N SER A 200 0.30 -5.88 5.67
CA SER A 200 -0.30 -4.78 4.91
C SER A 200 0.71 -3.97 4.08
N GLY A 201 0.23 -3.17 3.12
CA GLY A 201 1.10 -2.25 2.38
C GLY A 201 1.78 -1.23 3.30
N ASN A 202 1.03 -0.67 4.26
CA ASN A 202 1.56 0.23 5.29
C ASN A 202 2.70 -0.41 6.11
N GLU A 203 2.52 -1.65 6.57
CA GLU A 203 3.57 -2.38 7.30
C GLU A 203 4.79 -2.69 6.41
N ALA A 204 4.56 -3.01 5.13
CA ALA A 204 5.64 -3.29 4.18
C ALA A 204 6.49 -2.06 3.88
N VAL A 205 5.89 -0.89 3.68
CA VAL A 205 6.60 0.40 3.54
C VAL A 205 7.41 0.69 4.81
N GLY A 206 6.79 0.53 5.99
CA GLY A 206 7.48 0.75 7.26
C GLY A 206 8.69 -0.17 7.43
N LEU A 207 8.57 -1.46 7.08
CA LEU A 207 9.70 -2.39 7.06
C LEU A 207 10.77 -2.01 6.05
N GLY A 208 10.38 -1.57 4.85
CA GLY A 208 11.30 -1.12 3.81
C GLY A 208 12.13 0.07 4.27
N ALA A 209 11.49 1.05 4.92
CA ALA A 209 12.18 2.20 5.48
C ALA A 209 13.16 1.82 6.60
N LEU A 210 12.76 0.94 7.52
CA LEU A 210 13.65 0.44 8.57
C LEU A 210 14.84 -0.33 7.99
N ALA A 211 14.61 -1.19 6.99
CA ALA A 211 15.67 -1.94 6.30
C ALA A 211 16.63 -1.02 5.55
N ALA A 212 16.15 0.12 5.06
CA ALA A 212 16.95 1.15 4.42
C ALA A 212 17.77 2.01 5.40
N GLY A 213 17.69 1.75 6.70
CA GLY A 213 18.40 2.51 7.71
C GLY A 213 17.79 3.89 7.97
N LEU A 214 16.46 4.00 7.95
CA LEU A 214 15.74 5.19 8.43
C LEU A 214 16.19 5.54 9.86
N GLN A 215 16.55 6.81 10.08
CA GLN A 215 17.02 7.32 11.36
C GLN A 215 16.07 8.35 11.98
N PHE A 216 15.31 9.09 11.15
CA PHE A 216 14.40 10.13 11.62
C PHE A 216 13.09 10.12 10.81
N ILE A 217 11.96 10.15 11.49
CA ILE A 217 10.64 10.35 10.86
C ILE A 217 9.87 11.42 11.62
N SER A 218 9.28 12.35 10.88
CA SER A 218 8.28 13.27 11.41
C SER A 218 7.08 13.33 10.49
N SER A 219 5.88 13.23 11.05
CA SER A 219 4.62 13.19 10.32
C SER A 219 3.46 13.75 11.15
N TYR A 220 2.47 14.29 10.47
CA TYR A 220 1.15 14.58 11.05
C TYR A 220 0.16 13.45 10.70
N PRO A 221 -0.64 12.92 11.65
CA PRO A 221 -1.55 11.82 11.38
C PRO A 221 -2.59 12.15 10.29
N MET A 222 -2.54 11.42 9.18
CA MET A 222 -3.53 11.53 8.11
C MET A 222 -3.75 10.19 7.41
N THR A 223 -5.01 9.71 7.43
CA THR A 223 -5.43 8.48 6.73
C THR A 223 -5.18 8.59 5.23
N PRO A 224 -4.68 7.54 4.55
CA PRO A 224 -4.30 6.22 5.06
C PRO A 224 -2.82 6.09 5.46
N SER A 225 -2.04 7.18 5.37
CA SER A 225 -0.59 7.16 5.64
C SER A 225 -0.20 6.92 7.11
N THR A 226 -1.11 7.18 8.04
CA THR A 226 -0.91 6.98 9.49
C THR A 226 -0.49 5.54 9.83
N GLY A 227 -0.84 4.54 9.00
CA GLY A 227 -0.42 3.16 9.21
C GLY A 227 1.11 2.99 9.20
N VAL A 228 1.82 3.62 8.27
CA VAL A 228 3.30 3.61 8.21
C VAL A 228 3.87 4.27 9.47
N MET A 229 3.36 5.46 9.82
CA MET A 229 3.76 6.22 11.00
C MET A 229 3.65 5.37 12.28
N ASN A 230 2.48 4.76 12.51
CA ASN A 230 2.23 3.90 13.67
C ASN A 230 3.13 2.67 13.71
N TYR A 231 3.35 2.04 12.55
CA TYR A 231 4.21 0.87 12.45
C TYR A 231 5.65 1.19 12.86
N ILE A 232 6.21 2.27 12.31
CA ILE A 232 7.58 2.72 12.61
C ILE A 232 7.69 3.18 14.07
N ALA A 233 6.73 3.96 14.57
CA ALA A 233 6.69 4.38 15.98
C ALA A 233 6.74 3.20 16.94
N GLY A 234 5.97 2.13 16.66
CA GLY A 234 5.96 0.89 17.45
C GLY A 234 7.28 0.12 17.42
N LYS A 235 8.23 0.50 16.56
CA LYS A 235 9.57 -0.09 16.43
C LYS A 235 10.69 0.88 16.79
N ALA A 236 10.39 2.16 17.05
CA ALA A 236 11.39 3.22 17.17
C ALA A 236 12.51 2.90 18.17
N ASN A 237 12.13 2.54 19.40
CA ASN A 237 13.07 2.16 20.45
C ASN A 237 13.96 0.96 20.08
N LYS A 238 13.44 0.00 19.30
CA LYS A 238 14.19 -1.20 18.91
C LYS A 238 15.28 -0.88 17.89
N PHE A 239 15.04 0.10 17.02
CA PHE A 239 15.96 0.48 15.94
C PHE A 239 16.76 1.76 16.25
N GLY A 240 16.54 2.39 17.40
CA GLY A 240 17.21 3.64 17.77
C GLY A 240 16.85 4.81 16.87
N LEU A 241 15.66 4.79 16.25
CA LEU A 241 15.18 5.86 15.37
C LEU A 241 14.46 6.93 16.19
N VAL A 242 14.56 8.19 15.76
CA VAL A 242 13.82 9.31 16.34
C VAL A 242 12.50 9.46 15.61
N PHE A 243 11.41 9.36 16.36
CA PHE A 243 10.06 9.54 15.87
C PHE A 243 9.47 10.80 16.49
N GLU A 244 9.00 11.72 15.66
CA GLU A 244 8.30 12.92 16.07
C GLU A 244 6.90 12.99 15.44
N GLN A 245 5.89 13.30 16.23
CA GLN A 245 4.58 13.67 15.71
C GLN A 245 4.51 15.19 15.66
N ALA A 246 4.70 15.76 14.48
CA ALA A 246 4.61 17.19 14.28
C ALA A 246 3.19 17.73 14.48
N GLU A 247 3.09 19.04 14.69
CA GLU A 247 1.86 19.80 14.85
C GLU A 247 1.05 19.92 13.54
N ASP A 248 1.73 19.91 12.39
CA ASP A 248 1.15 19.92 11.05
C ASP A 248 2.16 19.39 9.99
N GLU A 249 1.72 19.28 8.74
CA GLU A 249 2.55 18.82 7.63
C GLU A 249 3.67 19.77 7.20
N ILE A 250 3.54 21.08 7.49
CA ILE A 250 4.60 22.06 7.20
C ILE A 250 5.77 21.81 8.14
N ALA A 251 5.50 21.71 9.44
CA ALA A 251 6.48 21.37 10.46
C ALA A 251 7.10 19.99 10.19
N ALA A 252 6.29 18.98 9.84
CA ALA A 252 6.74 17.63 9.57
C ALA A 252 7.84 17.56 8.49
N LEU A 253 7.59 18.11 7.29
CA LEU A 253 8.59 18.04 6.22
C LEU A 253 9.82 18.90 6.55
N ASN A 254 9.65 20.08 7.16
CA ASN A 254 10.79 20.90 7.55
C ASN A 254 11.69 20.23 8.61
N MET A 255 11.11 19.54 9.60
CA MET A 255 11.88 18.72 10.55
C MET A 255 12.66 17.61 9.85
N VAL A 256 12.01 16.91 8.91
CA VAL A 256 12.63 15.84 8.11
C VAL A 256 13.78 16.35 7.25
N LEU A 257 13.66 17.54 6.66
CA LEU A 257 14.74 18.18 5.91
C LEU A 257 15.89 18.61 6.81
N GLY A 258 15.60 19.17 7.99
CA GLY A 258 16.64 19.48 8.99
C GLY A 258 17.42 18.23 9.42
N ALA A 259 16.71 17.13 9.67
CA ALA A 259 17.35 15.85 9.99
C ALA A 259 18.23 15.36 8.82
N SER A 260 17.73 15.44 7.58
CA SER A 260 18.51 15.05 6.38
C SER A 260 19.75 15.93 6.17
N PHE A 261 19.64 17.23 6.39
CA PHE A 261 20.76 18.17 6.31
C PHE A 261 21.91 17.75 7.24
N THR A 262 21.59 17.28 8.45
CA THR A 262 22.59 16.74 9.40
C THR A 262 23.05 15.31 9.09
N GLY A 263 22.51 14.68 8.05
CA GLY A 263 22.93 13.37 7.57
C GLY A 263 22.10 12.21 8.10
N ALA A 264 20.92 12.42 8.70
CA ALA A 264 20.00 11.32 8.95
C ALA A 264 19.32 10.88 7.64
N ARG A 265 19.16 9.57 7.40
CA ARG A 265 18.12 9.15 6.45
C ARG A 265 16.78 9.46 7.07
N SER A 266 15.99 10.30 6.42
CA SER A 266 14.73 10.80 6.96
C SER A 266 13.54 10.61 6.01
N MET A 267 12.36 10.47 6.59
CA MET A 267 11.10 10.24 5.87
C MET A 267 9.97 11.05 6.49
N VAL A 268 9.02 11.44 5.66
CA VAL A 268 7.68 11.90 6.07
C VAL A 268 6.61 11.02 5.43
N THR A 269 5.49 10.83 6.12
CA THR A 269 4.31 10.11 5.61
C THR A 269 3.12 11.07 5.55
N THR A 270 2.41 11.10 4.42
CA THR A 270 1.27 12.01 4.20
C THR A 270 0.31 11.46 3.14
N SER A 271 -0.71 12.24 2.80
CA SER A 271 -1.73 12.02 1.77
C SER A 271 -1.96 13.34 1.01
N GLY A 272 -2.85 13.38 0.02
CA GLY A 272 -3.00 14.51 -0.91
C GLY A 272 -3.11 15.88 -0.22
N GLY A 273 -4.00 16.02 0.78
CA GLY A 273 -4.21 17.30 1.47
C GLY A 273 -2.98 17.80 2.24
N GLY A 274 -2.29 16.92 2.94
CA GLY A 274 -1.06 17.26 3.65
C GLY A 274 0.13 17.48 2.71
N PHE A 275 0.18 16.77 1.58
CA PHE A 275 1.18 17.02 0.54
C PHE A 275 1.02 18.44 -0.06
N CYS A 276 -0.20 18.97 -0.17
CA CYS A 276 -0.43 20.39 -0.53
C CYS A 276 0.26 21.37 0.42
N LEU A 277 0.28 21.08 1.72
CA LEU A 277 0.95 21.93 2.72
C LEU A 277 2.47 21.81 2.65
N MET A 278 2.98 20.66 2.22
CA MET A 278 4.41 20.39 2.09
C MET A 278 5.06 21.03 0.86
N VAL A 279 4.28 21.58 -0.09
CA VAL A 279 4.78 22.00 -1.41
C VAL A 279 5.93 23.01 -1.31
N GLU A 280 5.87 23.98 -0.41
CA GLU A 280 6.97 24.95 -0.24
C GLU A 280 8.27 24.28 0.24
N ALA A 281 8.17 23.42 1.26
CA ALA A 281 9.30 22.66 1.76
C ALA A 281 9.82 21.62 0.75
N LEU A 282 8.98 21.09 -0.13
CA LEU A 282 9.43 20.27 -1.27
C LEU A 282 10.33 21.09 -2.21
N GLY A 283 9.96 22.35 -2.48
CA GLY A 283 10.80 23.31 -3.20
C GLY A 283 12.14 23.56 -2.49
N LEU A 284 12.11 23.71 -1.16
CA LEU A 284 13.30 23.84 -0.33
C LEU A 284 14.24 22.63 -0.46
N ALA A 285 13.69 21.40 -0.46
CA ALA A 285 14.46 20.18 -0.68
C ALA A 285 15.14 20.17 -2.07
N GLY A 286 14.44 20.68 -3.08
CA GLY A 286 14.94 20.81 -4.45
C GLY A 286 16.11 21.79 -4.58
N ILE A 287 15.97 23.01 -4.03
CA ILE A 287 17.00 24.05 -4.14
C ILE A 287 18.23 23.72 -3.28
N THR A 288 18.05 23.20 -2.06
CA THR A 288 19.15 22.82 -1.16
C THR A 288 19.77 21.46 -1.47
N GLU A 289 19.24 20.75 -2.47
CA GLU A 289 19.64 19.37 -2.82
C GLU A 289 19.67 18.47 -1.58
N THR A 290 18.62 18.57 -0.75
CA THR A 290 18.49 17.81 0.50
C THR A 290 17.66 16.56 0.23
N PRO A 291 18.23 15.36 0.39
CA PRO A 291 17.52 14.13 0.07
C PRO A 291 16.43 13.83 1.09
N VAL A 292 15.28 13.41 0.60
CA VAL A 292 14.14 13.05 1.46
C VAL A 292 13.27 12.01 0.78
N VAL A 293 12.72 11.09 1.57
CA VAL A 293 11.68 10.17 1.10
C VAL A 293 10.32 10.63 1.63
N ILE A 294 9.37 10.83 0.72
CA ILE A 294 8.00 11.23 1.04
C ILE A 294 7.09 10.07 0.68
N PHE A 295 6.48 9.43 1.67
CA PHE A 295 5.41 8.47 1.41
C PHE A 295 4.08 9.21 1.26
N GLN A 296 3.52 9.21 0.05
CA GLN A 296 2.26 9.88 -0.26
C GLN A 296 1.19 8.81 -0.54
N ALA A 297 0.33 8.55 0.43
CA ALA A 297 -0.74 7.57 0.31
C ALA A 297 -2.02 8.27 -0.16
N GLN A 298 -2.35 8.13 -1.44
CA GLN A 298 -3.45 8.80 -2.10
C GLN A 298 -4.81 8.37 -1.54
N ARG A 299 -5.77 9.30 -1.60
CA ARG A 299 -7.18 9.10 -1.29
C ARG A 299 -8.00 10.10 -2.13
N PRO A 300 -9.30 9.88 -2.37
CA PRO A 300 -10.09 10.79 -3.19
C PRO A 300 -10.05 12.22 -2.65
N GLY A 301 -9.69 13.16 -3.53
CA GLY A 301 -9.83 14.60 -3.33
C GLY A 301 -11.08 15.14 -4.07
N PRO A 302 -11.14 16.46 -4.33
CA PRO A 302 -10.27 17.53 -3.82
C PRO A 302 -10.56 17.86 -2.34
N ALA A 303 -9.68 18.68 -1.74
CA ALA A 303 -9.75 19.06 -0.33
C ALA A 303 -9.79 17.82 0.61
N THR A 304 -10.77 17.73 1.51
CA THR A 304 -10.92 16.56 2.39
C THR A 304 -11.29 15.29 1.62
N GLY A 305 -12.11 15.45 0.57
CA GLY A 305 -12.65 14.38 -0.25
C GLY A 305 -13.23 13.21 0.55
N LEU A 306 -12.78 11.99 0.25
CA LEU A 306 -13.22 10.75 0.92
C LEU A 306 -12.03 10.10 1.66
N PRO A 307 -11.76 10.45 2.93
CA PRO A 307 -10.52 10.08 3.62
C PRO A 307 -10.24 8.58 3.77
N THR A 308 -11.28 7.76 3.66
CA THR A 308 -11.28 6.32 3.96
C THR A 308 -11.51 5.46 2.71
N MET A 309 -11.40 6.08 1.54
CA MET A 309 -11.63 5.48 0.23
C MET A 309 -10.35 5.59 -0.62
N THR A 310 -10.31 4.91 -1.76
CA THR A 310 -9.12 4.85 -2.62
C THR A 310 -9.29 5.68 -3.90
N GLU A 311 -8.21 6.33 -4.33
CA GLU A 311 -8.08 7.01 -5.62
C GLU A 311 -6.59 7.16 -5.94
N GLN A 312 -6.26 7.28 -7.23
CA GLN A 312 -4.95 7.59 -7.77
C GLN A 312 -4.95 8.97 -8.45
N GLY A 313 -5.54 9.96 -7.76
CA GLY A 313 -5.85 11.29 -8.28
C GLY A 313 -4.74 12.33 -8.12
N ASP A 314 -3.60 11.99 -7.50
CA ASP A 314 -2.58 12.99 -7.12
C ASP A 314 -1.33 12.97 -8.01
N LEU A 315 -1.24 12.09 -9.01
CA LEU A 315 -0.02 11.84 -9.79
C LEU A 315 0.59 13.09 -10.44
N LEU A 316 -0.19 13.79 -11.27
CA LEU A 316 0.31 15.00 -11.95
C LEU A 316 0.60 16.11 -10.96
N PHE A 317 -0.15 16.17 -9.86
CA PHE A 317 0.15 17.11 -8.79
C PHE A 317 1.50 16.80 -8.13
N ALA A 318 1.76 15.53 -7.77
CA ALA A 318 3.03 15.10 -7.18
C ALA A 318 4.24 15.39 -8.09
N ILE A 319 4.07 15.24 -9.42
CA ILE A 319 5.14 15.49 -10.40
C ILE A 319 5.38 16.98 -10.62
N HIS A 320 4.35 17.82 -10.55
CA HIS A 320 4.43 19.26 -10.83
C HIS A 320 4.36 20.17 -9.59
N ALA A 321 4.41 19.59 -8.40
CA ALA A 321 4.40 20.35 -7.15
C ALA A 321 5.66 21.22 -6.97
N ALA A 322 5.42 22.38 -6.38
CA ALA A 322 6.35 23.49 -6.10
C ALA A 322 6.67 24.39 -7.28
N GLN A 323 6.98 25.64 -6.96
CA GLN A 323 7.43 26.66 -7.92
C GLN A 323 8.82 26.31 -8.47
N GLY A 324 9.04 26.65 -9.75
CA GLY A 324 10.30 26.37 -10.44
C GLY A 324 10.48 24.91 -10.82
N GLU A 325 11.70 24.56 -11.22
CA GLU A 325 12.05 23.25 -11.76
C GLU A 325 13.20 22.63 -10.96
N PHE A 326 13.02 21.38 -10.55
CA PHE A 326 14.05 20.60 -9.89
C PHE A 326 13.78 19.09 -10.10
N PRO A 327 14.83 18.26 -10.07
CA PRO A 327 14.67 16.82 -10.18
C PRO A 327 13.92 16.24 -8.98
N ARG A 328 13.00 15.32 -9.26
CA ARG A 328 12.32 14.48 -8.27
C ARG A 328 12.07 13.10 -8.86
N CYS A 329 11.95 12.09 -8.00
CA CYS A 329 11.60 10.73 -8.41
C CYS A 329 10.22 10.36 -7.87
N VAL A 330 9.41 9.69 -8.67
CA VAL A 330 8.12 9.13 -8.26
C VAL A 330 8.11 7.63 -8.52
N LEU A 331 7.95 6.87 -7.44
CA LEU A 331 7.83 5.43 -7.41
C LEU A 331 6.42 5.05 -6.95
N ALA A 332 5.78 4.09 -7.59
CA ALA A 332 4.43 3.62 -7.27
C ALA A 332 4.41 2.08 -7.14
N PRO A 333 4.69 1.52 -5.95
CA PRO A 333 4.59 0.09 -5.72
C PRO A 333 3.19 -0.46 -6.05
N GLY A 334 3.14 -1.68 -6.60
CA GLY A 334 1.86 -2.39 -6.86
C GLY A 334 1.60 -3.59 -5.94
N THR A 335 2.62 -4.01 -5.19
CA THR A 335 2.55 -5.16 -4.28
C THR A 335 3.24 -4.84 -2.95
N PRO A 336 3.00 -5.63 -1.87
CA PRO A 336 3.75 -5.49 -0.62
C PRO A 336 5.26 -5.68 -0.79
N GLN A 337 5.68 -6.56 -1.70
CA GLN A 337 7.09 -6.74 -2.05
C GLN A 337 7.67 -5.46 -2.64
N ASP A 338 6.94 -4.83 -3.58
CA ASP A 338 7.34 -3.53 -4.12
C ASP A 338 7.40 -2.48 -3.03
N CYS A 339 6.40 -2.41 -2.13
CA CYS A 339 6.42 -1.49 -0.98
C CYS A 339 7.71 -1.63 -0.16
N PHE A 340 8.14 -2.86 0.14
CA PHE A 340 9.37 -3.09 0.89
C PHE A 340 10.64 -2.68 0.10
N TYR A 341 10.84 -3.25 -1.09
CA TYR A 341 12.08 -3.07 -1.85
C TYR A 341 12.20 -1.66 -2.46
N MET A 342 11.09 -1.09 -2.94
CA MET A 342 11.09 0.23 -3.56
C MET A 342 11.19 1.35 -2.52
N THR A 343 10.62 1.20 -1.32
CA THR A 343 10.89 2.17 -0.25
C THR A 343 12.37 2.16 0.10
N ALA A 344 13.03 0.99 0.16
CA ALA A 344 14.47 0.95 0.38
C ALA A 344 15.28 1.56 -0.78
N LYS A 345 14.88 1.27 -2.03
CA LYS A 345 15.45 1.90 -3.22
C LYS A 345 15.27 3.42 -3.21
N ALA A 346 14.14 3.92 -2.73
CA ALA A 346 13.86 5.35 -2.65
C ALA A 346 14.90 6.09 -1.82
N PHE A 347 15.35 5.53 -0.69
CA PHE A 347 16.43 6.13 0.09
C PHE A 347 17.77 6.16 -0.64
N ASN A 348 18.12 5.10 -1.37
CA ASN A 348 19.35 5.09 -2.17
C ASN A 348 19.28 6.10 -3.32
N ILE A 349 18.14 6.20 -4.02
CA ILE A 349 17.92 7.22 -5.05
C ILE A 349 18.03 8.63 -4.44
N ALA A 350 17.38 8.86 -3.30
CA ALA A 350 17.43 10.14 -2.60
C ALA A 350 18.87 10.50 -2.27
N ASP A 351 19.61 9.63 -1.59
CA ASP A 351 21.01 9.88 -1.21
C ASP A 351 21.93 10.09 -2.41
N LYS A 352 21.82 9.25 -3.45
CA LYS A 352 22.67 9.29 -4.64
C LYS A 352 22.50 10.58 -5.43
N TYR A 353 21.26 10.95 -5.72
CA TYR A 353 20.95 12.11 -6.56
C TYR A 353 20.72 13.39 -5.75
N GLN A 354 20.61 13.29 -4.42
CA GLN A 354 20.37 14.43 -3.54
C GLN A 354 19.08 15.16 -3.93
N ILE A 355 17.98 14.39 -3.99
CA ILE A 355 16.66 14.84 -4.46
C ILE A 355 15.53 14.32 -3.56
N PRO A 356 14.35 14.94 -3.60
CA PRO A 356 13.14 14.32 -3.07
C PRO A 356 12.72 13.10 -3.91
N VAL A 357 12.36 12.02 -3.20
CA VAL A 357 11.77 10.81 -3.78
C VAL A 357 10.40 10.58 -3.16
N ILE A 358 9.37 10.55 -3.99
CA ILE A 358 7.99 10.32 -3.59
C ILE A 358 7.66 8.85 -3.85
N VAL A 359 7.28 8.13 -2.79
CA VAL A 359 6.72 6.77 -2.88
C VAL A 359 5.21 6.92 -2.78
N MET A 360 4.52 6.78 -3.91
CA MET A 360 3.07 6.89 -4.02
C MET A 360 2.40 5.55 -3.74
N SER A 361 1.39 5.56 -2.88
CA SER A 361 0.45 4.47 -2.67
C SER A 361 -0.96 5.03 -2.80
N ASP A 362 -1.97 4.21 -2.53
CA ASP A 362 -3.34 4.64 -2.29
C ASP A 362 -3.92 3.86 -1.09
N GLN A 363 -5.13 4.22 -0.66
CA GLN A 363 -5.80 3.59 0.48
C GLN A 363 -5.95 2.09 0.31
N TYR A 364 -6.25 1.62 -0.91
CA TYR A 364 -6.43 0.19 -1.18
C TYR A 364 -5.15 -0.59 -0.91
N LEU A 365 -4.01 -0.22 -1.50
CA LEU A 365 -2.75 -0.93 -1.24
C LEU A 365 -2.27 -0.75 0.21
N ALA A 366 -2.44 0.44 0.78
CA ALA A 366 -1.95 0.77 2.12
C ALA A 366 -2.62 -0.07 3.22
N ASP A 367 -3.95 -0.21 3.16
CA ASP A 367 -4.74 -0.86 4.21
C ASP A 367 -5.02 -2.34 3.95
N SER A 368 -4.92 -2.81 2.71
CA SER A 368 -5.16 -4.22 2.38
C SER A 368 -4.11 -5.13 3.02
N LEU A 369 -4.53 -6.37 3.34
CA LEU A 369 -3.69 -7.44 3.84
C LEU A 369 -3.40 -8.43 2.72
N PHE A 370 -2.14 -8.86 2.65
CA PHE A 370 -1.66 -9.71 1.57
C PHE A 370 -0.86 -10.87 2.14
N THR A 371 -1.08 -12.05 1.57
CA THR A 371 -0.15 -13.16 1.71
C THR A 371 0.96 -13.01 0.68
N CYS A 372 2.19 -12.83 1.15
CA CYS A 372 3.36 -12.65 0.30
C CYS A 372 4.54 -13.51 0.76
N GLU A 373 5.56 -13.62 -0.08
CA GLU A 373 6.85 -14.19 0.33
C GLU A 373 7.48 -13.31 1.41
N ARG A 374 8.15 -13.94 2.37
CA ARG A 374 8.99 -13.21 3.32
C ARG A 374 10.04 -12.39 2.58
N PHE A 375 10.21 -11.15 3.03
CA PHE A 375 11.19 -10.25 2.44
C PHE A 375 12.61 -10.72 2.75
N ASP A 376 13.48 -10.62 1.75
CA ASP A 376 14.90 -10.93 1.87
C ASP A 376 15.67 -9.63 2.08
N GLN A 377 16.05 -9.36 3.33
CA GLN A 377 16.81 -8.16 3.68
C GLN A 377 18.19 -8.13 3.03
N ALA A 378 18.75 -9.28 2.64
CA ALA A 378 20.09 -9.33 2.04
C ALA A 378 20.13 -8.68 0.65
N LYS A 379 18.95 -8.45 0.03
CA LYS A 379 18.81 -7.71 -1.22
C LYS A 379 18.84 -6.19 -1.04
N ILE A 380 18.90 -5.69 0.21
CA ILE A 380 18.96 -4.26 0.50
C ILE A 380 20.42 -3.84 0.74
N SER A 381 20.94 -2.95 -0.11
CA SER A 381 22.17 -2.20 0.12
C SER A 381 21.84 -0.80 0.64
N ILE A 382 22.66 -0.27 1.55
CA ILE A 382 22.58 1.12 2.01
C ILE A 382 23.71 1.90 1.34
N GLU A 383 23.36 2.81 0.45
CA GLU A 383 24.30 3.62 -0.34
C GLU A 383 24.14 5.10 0.04
N ARG A 384 25.05 5.62 0.89
CA ARG A 384 24.89 6.94 1.54
C ARG A 384 25.46 8.12 0.75
N HIS A 385 26.45 7.89 -0.11
CA HIS A 385 27.12 8.91 -0.93
C HIS A 385 27.60 10.16 -0.14
N LEU A 386 28.07 9.95 1.10
CA LEU A 386 28.64 11.00 1.95
C LEU A 386 30.16 10.97 1.92
N LEU A 387 30.79 12.14 2.04
CA LEU A 387 32.22 12.26 2.27
C LEU A 387 32.58 11.81 3.68
N SER A 388 33.56 10.92 3.79
CA SER A 388 34.19 10.58 5.06
C SER A 388 35.12 11.70 5.53
N ASP A 389 35.50 11.67 6.82
CA ASP A 389 36.50 12.60 7.35
C ASP A 389 37.86 12.46 6.66
N GLU A 390 38.17 11.27 6.14
CA GLU A 390 39.38 11.02 5.34
C GLU A 390 39.28 11.64 3.96
N ASP A 391 38.12 11.51 3.29
CA ASP A 391 37.87 12.18 2.01
C ASP A 391 38.04 13.69 2.16
N ILE A 392 37.50 14.26 3.23
CA ILE A 392 37.58 15.70 3.53
C ILE A 392 39.02 16.15 3.70
N LYS A 393 39.81 15.45 4.52
CA LYS A 393 41.24 15.78 4.74
C LYS A 393 42.07 15.65 3.46
N GLY A 394 41.67 14.74 2.56
CA GLY A 394 42.30 14.53 1.27
C GLY A 394 41.90 15.53 0.18
N MET A 395 40.87 16.36 0.40
CA MET A 395 40.43 17.33 -0.60
C MET A 395 41.48 18.40 -0.86
N GLN A 396 41.63 18.77 -2.13
CA GLN A 396 42.42 19.92 -2.54
C GLN A 396 41.52 21.13 -2.70
N GLY A 397 41.84 22.21 -1.98
CA GLY A 397 41.07 23.45 -1.98
C GLY A 397 39.88 23.42 -1.02
N GLU A 398 39.07 24.47 -1.08
CA GLU A 398 37.91 24.64 -0.19
C GLU A 398 36.74 23.75 -0.63
N TYR A 399 36.03 23.21 0.36
CA TYR A 399 34.82 22.44 0.12
C TYR A 399 33.70 23.35 -0.43
N ARG A 400 33.02 22.84 -1.46
CA ARG A 400 31.92 23.51 -2.16
C ARG A 400 30.71 22.58 -2.17
N ARG A 401 29.73 22.84 -1.29
CA ARG A 401 28.53 22.00 -1.12
C ARG A 401 27.77 21.82 -2.43
N TYR A 402 27.77 22.84 -3.28
CA TYR A 402 27.06 22.86 -4.55
C TYR A 402 28.01 22.83 -5.75
N LYS A 403 29.21 22.27 -5.58
CA LYS A 403 30.20 22.12 -6.65
C LYS A 403 29.57 21.65 -7.95
N ILE A 404 29.78 22.38 -9.03
CA ILE A 404 29.30 22.02 -10.35
C ILE A 404 30.17 20.89 -10.89
N THR A 405 29.56 19.72 -11.10
CA THR A 405 30.19 18.55 -11.70
C THR A 405 29.50 18.23 -13.02
N SER A 406 30.16 17.45 -13.89
CA SER A 406 29.55 17.00 -15.15
C SER A 406 28.27 16.19 -14.93
N SER A 407 28.21 15.42 -13.84
CA SER A 407 27.03 14.65 -13.43
C SER A 407 25.92 15.51 -12.81
N GLY A 408 26.23 16.75 -12.41
CA GLY A 408 25.36 17.58 -11.58
C GLY A 408 25.36 17.20 -10.08
N ILE A 409 25.88 16.03 -9.70
CA ILE A 409 25.93 15.58 -8.31
C ILE A 409 27.18 16.17 -7.63
N SER A 410 26.97 17.01 -6.62
CA SER A 410 28.06 17.56 -5.80
C SER A 410 28.49 16.57 -4.70
N PRO A 411 29.78 16.50 -4.35
CA PRO A 411 30.22 15.81 -3.14
C PRO A 411 29.50 16.37 -1.89
N ARG A 412 29.03 15.50 -1.00
CA ARG A 412 28.22 15.88 0.16
C ARG A 412 28.93 15.55 1.47
N ALA A 413 29.40 16.58 2.16
CA ALA A 413 29.77 16.54 3.58
C ALA A 413 28.57 16.90 4.47
N LEU A 414 28.70 16.62 5.76
CA LEU A 414 27.72 16.91 6.80
C LEU A 414 28.18 18.09 7.68
N PRO A 415 27.23 18.90 8.20
CA PRO A 415 27.52 19.88 9.23
C PRO A 415 28.24 19.25 10.42
N GLY A 416 29.28 19.92 10.93
CA GLY A 416 30.07 19.47 12.08
C GLY A 416 31.28 18.61 11.74
N GLN A 417 31.48 18.21 10.48
CA GLN A 417 32.74 17.62 10.04
C GLN A 417 33.84 18.69 10.02
N ASP A 418 35.02 18.34 10.54
CA ASP A 418 36.14 19.27 10.70
C ASP A 418 36.69 19.76 9.35
N GLY A 419 37.06 21.03 9.27
CA GLY A 419 37.67 21.62 8.08
C GLY A 419 36.73 21.97 6.92
N VAL A 420 35.40 21.79 7.06
CA VAL A 420 34.43 22.14 6.01
C VAL A 420 33.28 22.98 6.55
N LEU A 421 32.84 23.95 5.74
CA LEU A 421 31.59 24.67 5.96
C LEU A 421 30.53 24.10 5.04
N VAL A 422 29.41 23.65 5.62
CA VAL A 422 28.25 23.17 4.85
C VAL A 422 27.15 24.23 4.91
N GLY A 423 27.06 25.04 3.86
CA GLY A 423 26.00 26.05 3.69
C GLY A 423 24.78 25.49 2.95
N ALA A 424 23.59 25.98 3.29
CA ALA A 424 22.38 25.75 2.52
C ALA A 424 21.49 27.00 2.62
N ASP A 425 21.00 27.44 1.46
CA ASP A 425 20.17 28.63 1.33
C ASP A 425 18.96 28.30 0.43
N SER A 426 17.84 28.97 0.68
CA SER A 426 16.62 28.86 -0.12
C SER A 426 16.69 29.67 -1.41
N ASP A 427 17.52 30.71 -1.44
CA ASP A 427 17.76 31.54 -2.60
C ASP A 427 18.67 30.81 -3.60
N GLU A 428 18.75 31.32 -4.84
CA GLU A 428 19.78 30.82 -5.76
C GLU A 428 21.15 31.18 -5.20
N HIS A 429 22.08 30.24 -5.32
CA HIS A 429 23.36 30.30 -4.60
C HIS A 429 24.54 29.85 -5.45
N ASP A 430 25.73 30.27 -5.06
CA ASP A 430 26.99 29.86 -5.65
C ASP A 430 27.39 28.42 -5.21
N GLU A 431 28.56 27.95 -5.66
CA GLU A 431 29.06 26.60 -5.32
C GLU A 431 29.29 26.38 -3.81
N PHE A 432 29.41 27.45 -3.01
CA PHE A 432 29.59 27.41 -1.56
C PHE A 432 28.27 27.42 -0.80
N GLY A 433 27.19 27.86 -1.43
CA GLY A 433 25.87 28.00 -0.82
C GLY A 433 25.57 29.42 -0.33
N HIS A 434 26.27 30.44 -0.84
CA HIS A 434 25.94 31.84 -0.60
C HIS A 434 25.06 32.39 -1.72
N ILE A 435 24.17 33.32 -1.38
CA ILE A 435 23.25 33.96 -2.33
C ILE A 435 24.02 34.57 -3.52
N ASP A 436 23.61 34.21 -4.74
CA ASP A 436 24.15 34.75 -5.99
C ASP A 436 23.04 34.88 -7.05
N GLU A 437 22.70 36.14 -7.34
CA GLU A 437 21.63 36.53 -8.27
C GLU A 437 22.11 36.74 -9.72
N THR A 438 23.37 36.42 -10.04
CA THR A 438 23.91 36.62 -11.39
C THR A 438 23.30 35.64 -12.39
N GLN A 439 23.13 36.10 -13.63
CA GLN A 439 22.54 35.29 -14.70
C GLN A 439 23.38 34.04 -15.02
N GLU A 440 24.70 34.17 -15.00
CA GLU A 440 25.63 33.07 -15.26
C GLU A 440 25.54 31.98 -14.18
N ASN A 441 25.51 32.38 -12.91
CA ASN A 441 25.31 31.44 -11.80
C ASN A 441 23.96 30.72 -11.93
N ARG A 442 22.87 31.48 -12.14
CA ARG A 442 21.52 30.93 -12.29
C ARG A 442 21.45 29.86 -13.38
N ILE A 443 21.97 30.14 -14.57
CA ILE A 443 21.96 29.18 -15.69
C ILE A 443 22.76 27.92 -15.30
N SER A 444 23.95 28.11 -14.74
CA SER A 444 24.86 27.02 -14.41
C SER A 444 24.30 26.11 -13.30
N MET A 445 23.70 26.67 -12.25
CA MET A 445 23.10 25.91 -11.16
C MET A 445 21.80 25.20 -11.55
N VAL A 446 20.97 25.81 -12.40
CA VAL A 446 19.80 25.13 -12.97
C VAL A 446 20.24 23.93 -13.82
N HIS A 447 21.20 24.11 -14.74
CA HIS A 447 21.73 23.01 -15.54
C HIS A 447 22.30 21.89 -14.66
N LYS A 448 23.09 22.24 -13.64
CA LYS A 448 23.65 21.30 -12.68
C LYS A 448 22.54 20.47 -12.01
N ARG A 449 21.50 21.11 -11.46
CA ARG A 449 20.40 20.38 -10.81
C ARG A 449 19.65 19.49 -11.80
N MET A 450 19.39 19.95 -13.02
CA MET A 450 18.64 19.20 -14.03
C MET A 450 19.43 18.05 -14.66
N ASN A 451 20.76 18.12 -14.74
CA ASN A 451 21.59 16.99 -15.21
C ASN A 451 21.40 15.72 -14.35
N LYS A 452 21.05 15.89 -13.07
CA LYS A 452 20.73 14.76 -12.18
C LYS A 452 19.46 14.01 -12.63
N LEU A 453 18.49 14.71 -13.21
CA LEU A 453 17.24 14.11 -13.72
C LEU A 453 17.52 13.17 -14.89
N GLU A 454 18.45 13.54 -15.77
CA GLU A 454 18.83 12.74 -16.94
C GLU A 454 19.49 11.43 -16.50
N LEU A 455 20.42 11.50 -15.55
CA LEU A 455 21.05 10.31 -14.96
C LEU A 455 20.05 9.42 -14.20
N LEU A 456 19.10 10.04 -13.49
CA LEU A 456 18.03 9.32 -12.82
C LEU A 456 17.18 8.54 -13.84
N ARG A 457 16.82 9.16 -14.96
CA ARG A 457 16.01 8.56 -16.03
C ARG A 457 16.63 7.27 -16.57
N GLU A 458 17.96 7.18 -16.65
CA GLU A 458 18.65 5.96 -17.10
C GLU A 458 18.52 4.79 -16.12
N GLU A 459 18.47 5.09 -14.81
CA GLU A 459 18.34 4.11 -13.71
C GLU A 459 16.89 3.63 -13.51
N MET A 460 15.91 4.36 -14.05
CA MET A 460 14.49 3.96 -13.96
C MET A 460 14.26 2.63 -14.67
N GLN A 461 13.58 1.73 -13.96
CA GLN A 461 13.30 0.39 -14.45
C GLN A 461 12.14 0.43 -15.45
N VAL A 462 12.33 -0.29 -16.54
CA VAL A 462 11.27 -0.55 -17.51
C VAL A 462 10.36 -1.63 -16.94
N PRO A 463 9.03 -1.48 -17.02
CA PRO A 463 8.11 -2.50 -16.53
C PRO A 463 8.26 -3.83 -17.29
N GLY A 464 8.04 -4.94 -16.58
CA GLY A 464 7.91 -6.26 -17.20
C GLY A 464 6.55 -6.45 -17.88
N VAL A 465 6.45 -7.48 -18.71
CA VAL A 465 5.20 -7.89 -19.36
C VAL A 465 4.64 -9.13 -18.64
N HIS A 466 3.37 -9.08 -18.27
CA HIS A 466 2.62 -10.24 -17.78
C HIS A 466 1.62 -10.69 -18.85
N GLY A 467 1.63 -11.98 -19.20
CA GLY A 467 0.91 -12.52 -20.37
C GLY A 467 1.79 -12.63 -21.62
N PRO A 468 1.21 -12.92 -22.81
CA PRO A 468 1.95 -13.06 -24.07
C PRO A 468 2.63 -11.75 -24.49
N GLU A 469 3.85 -11.82 -25.03
CA GLU A 469 4.59 -10.62 -25.50
C GLU A 469 3.85 -9.92 -26.65
N ASP A 470 3.36 -10.68 -27.62
CA ASP A 470 2.62 -10.18 -28.80
C ASP A 470 1.09 -10.31 -28.60
N ALA A 471 0.53 -9.50 -27.70
CA ALA A 471 -0.91 -9.48 -27.42
C ALA A 471 -1.69 -8.55 -28.37
N GLU A 472 -2.96 -8.89 -28.63
CA GLU A 472 -3.88 -8.01 -29.38
C GLU A 472 -4.31 -6.80 -28.55
N LEU A 473 -4.34 -6.96 -27.22
CA LEU A 473 -4.65 -5.93 -26.24
C LEU A 473 -3.56 -5.85 -25.17
N THR A 474 -3.03 -4.65 -24.94
CA THR A 474 -2.14 -4.34 -23.83
C THR A 474 -2.85 -3.47 -22.82
N LEU A 475 -3.07 -4.01 -21.62
CA LEU A 475 -3.49 -3.23 -20.47
C LEU A 475 -2.27 -2.55 -19.85
N ILE A 476 -2.41 -1.26 -19.55
CA ILE A 476 -1.36 -0.43 -18.94
C ILE A 476 -1.88 0.06 -17.59
N GLY A 477 -1.10 -0.12 -16.54
CA GLY A 477 -1.47 0.31 -15.19
C GLY A 477 -0.26 0.72 -14.36
N TRP A 478 -0.52 1.25 -13.17
CA TRP A 478 0.49 1.69 -12.23
C TRP A 478 -0.04 1.64 -10.79
N GLY A 479 0.88 1.53 -9.82
CA GLY A 479 0.51 1.46 -8.41
C GLY A 479 -0.38 0.25 -8.08
N SER A 480 -1.43 0.46 -7.29
CA SER A 480 -2.28 -0.61 -6.76
C SER A 480 -3.14 -1.35 -7.80
N THR A 481 -3.21 -0.87 -9.05
CA THR A 481 -4.00 -1.53 -10.10
C THR A 481 -3.36 -2.83 -10.60
N TYR A 482 -2.11 -3.13 -10.23
CA TYR A 482 -1.40 -4.36 -10.60
C TYR A 482 -2.23 -5.63 -10.38
N GLY A 483 -2.72 -5.84 -9.16
CA GLY A 483 -3.38 -7.08 -8.78
C GLY A 483 -4.65 -7.33 -9.59
N PRO A 484 -5.62 -6.39 -9.60
CA PRO A 484 -6.82 -6.49 -10.42
C PRO A 484 -6.52 -6.69 -11.91
N LEU A 485 -5.56 -5.94 -12.47
CA LEU A 485 -5.19 -6.08 -13.88
C LEU A 485 -4.58 -7.44 -14.20
N ALA A 486 -3.68 -7.95 -13.36
CA ALA A 486 -3.02 -9.22 -13.59
C ALA A 486 -4.03 -10.38 -13.59
N GLU A 487 -5.01 -10.36 -12.67
CA GLU A 487 -6.08 -11.35 -12.65
C GLU A 487 -7.07 -11.19 -13.82
N SER A 488 -7.38 -9.96 -14.26
CA SER A 488 -8.18 -9.76 -15.48
C SER A 488 -7.48 -10.33 -16.71
N VAL A 489 -6.16 -10.14 -16.84
CA VAL A 489 -5.35 -10.73 -17.93
C VAL A 489 -5.39 -12.26 -17.88
N ASP A 490 -5.17 -12.85 -16.70
CA ASP A 490 -5.21 -14.31 -16.52
C ASP A 490 -6.60 -14.87 -16.90
N THR A 491 -7.67 -14.16 -16.50
CA THR A 491 -9.06 -14.55 -16.77
C THR A 491 -9.41 -14.46 -18.26
N LEU A 492 -9.09 -13.35 -18.92
CA LEU A 492 -9.39 -13.12 -20.35
C LEU A 492 -8.60 -14.08 -21.24
N ASN A 493 -7.33 -14.34 -20.94
CA ASN A 493 -6.54 -15.34 -21.68
C ASN A 493 -7.11 -16.76 -21.48
N GLY A 494 -7.61 -17.08 -20.29
CA GLY A 494 -8.33 -18.33 -20.04
C GLY A 494 -9.64 -18.47 -20.82
N GLN A 495 -10.24 -17.35 -21.22
CA GLN A 495 -11.43 -17.27 -22.09
C GLN A 495 -11.09 -17.24 -23.59
N GLY A 496 -9.80 -17.30 -23.95
CA GLY A 496 -9.33 -17.35 -25.34
C GLY A 496 -9.02 -15.99 -25.97
N HIS A 497 -9.02 -14.89 -25.20
CA HIS A 497 -8.51 -13.60 -25.67
C HIS A 497 -6.98 -13.57 -25.67
N SER A 498 -6.38 -12.59 -26.36
CA SER A 498 -4.95 -12.34 -26.39
C SER A 498 -4.64 -11.00 -25.71
N VAL A 499 -4.40 -11.04 -24.40
CA VAL A 499 -4.23 -9.84 -23.56
C VAL A 499 -2.93 -9.92 -22.76
N ASN A 500 -2.18 -8.82 -22.69
CA ASN A 500 -1.04 -8.69 -21.78
C ASN A 500 -1.13 -7.43 -20.91
N LEU A 501 -0.29 -7.37 -19.88
CA LEU A 501 -0.20 -6.28 -18.93
C LEU A 501 1.22 -5.71 -18.90
N VAL A 502 1.31 -4.39 -19.03
CA VAL A 502 2.51 -3.60 -18.74
C VAL A 502 2.23 -2.71 -17.54
N HIS A 503 2.84 -3.03 -16.40
CA HIS A 503 2.54 -2.37 -15.13
C HIS A 503 3.74 -1.56 -14.59
N PHE A 504 3.57 -0.24 -14.47
CA PHE A 504 4.62 0.69 -14.09
C PHE A 504 4.74 0.85 -12.58
N THR A 505 5.97 0.70 -12.08
CA THR A 505 6.33 1.04 -10.71
C THR A 505 7.28 2.25 -10.63
N HIS A 506 8.03 2.53 -11.70
CA HIS A 506 8.84 3.75 -11.84
C HIS A 506 8.08 4.71 -12.74
N VAL A 507 7.47 5.73 -12.14
CA VAL A 507 6.45 6.56 -12.81
C VAL A 507 7.03 7.89 -13.27
N TYR A 508 8.01 8.44 -12.55
CA TYR A 508 8.72 9.65 -12.98
C TYR A 508 10.17 9.68 -12.48
N PRO A 509 11.14 10.08 -13.33
CA PRO A 509 11.02 10.31 -14.77
C PRO A 509 10.78 9.02 -15.56
N LEU A 510 10.23 9.12 -16.78
CA LEU A 510 10.01 7.96 -17.64
C LEU A 510 11.21 7.74 -18.60
N PRO A 511 11.77 6.52 -18.70
CA PRO A 511 12.78 6.19 -19.71
C PRO A 511 12.16 6.06 -21.11
N ALA A 512 11.82 7.20 -21.72
CA ALA A 512 10.96 7.30 -22.90
C ALA A 512 11.34 6.37 -24.05
N GLU A 513 12.62 6.32 -24.45
CA GLU A 513 13.06 5.45 -25.55
C GLU A 513 12.88 3.96 -25.24
N LYS A 514 13.17 3.54 -24.01
CA LYS A 514 12.98 2.15 -23.58
C LYS A 514 11.49 1.77 -23.56
N ILE A 515 10.63 2.71 -23.13
CA ILE A 515 9.18 2.53 -23.11
C ILE A 515 8.60 2.49 -24.52
N ARG A 516 9.03 3.36 -25.44
CA ARG A 516 8.62 3.31 -26.85
C ARG A 516 8.96 1.96 -27.47
N LYS A 517 10.13 1.41 -27.16
CA LYS A 517 10.51 0.06 -27.61
C LYS A 517 9.61 -1.03 -27.03
N LEU A 518 9.30 -0.97 -25.73
CA LEU A 518 8.42 -1.93 -25.07
C LEU A 518 7.00 -1.92 -25.66
N LEU A 519 6.46 -0.74 -25.92
CA LEU A 519 5.08 -0.54 -26.39
C LEU A 519 4.99 -0.38 -27.91
N ALA A 520 6.01 -0.81 -28.67
CA ALA A 520 6.05 -0.69 -30.13
C ALA A 520 5.05 -1.62 -30.85
N GLY A 521 4.52 -2.63 -30.16
CA GLY A 521 3.55 -3.58 -30.71
C GLY A 521 2.26 -2.91 -31.23
N SER A 522 1.61 -3.55 -32.20
CA SER A 522 0.39 -3.05 -32.84
C SER A 522 -0.88 -3.25 -32.02
N GLY A 523 -0.80 -3.95 -30.89
CA GLY A 523 -1.93 -4.17 -29.99
C GLY A 523 -2.58 -2.86 -29.53
N LYS A 524 -3.90 -2.91 -29.29
CA LYS A 524 -4.64 -1.81 -28.68
C LYS A 524 -4.09 -1.58 -27.28
N LYS A 525 -3.87 -0.33 -26.90
CA LYS A 525 -3.30 0.03 -25.59
C LYS A 525 -4.37 0.69 -24.75
N ILE A 526 -4.72 0.10 -23.61
CA ILE A 526 -5.73 0.66 -22.70
C ILE A 526 -5.09 0.95 -21.36
N CYS A 527 -5.10 2.22 -20.96
CA CYS A 527 -4.66 2.60 -19.62
C CYS A 527 -5.82 2.41 -18.63
N VAL A 528 -5.54 1.75 -17.50
CA VAL A 528 -6.50 1.51 -16.43
C VAL A 528 -6.05 2.24 -15.18
N GLU A 529 -6.82 3.26 -14.78
CA GLU A 529 -6.42 4.18 -13.73
C GLU A 529 -7.56 4.54 -12.79
N ASN A 530 -7.25 4.64 -11.50
CA ASN A 530 -8.25 4.97 -10.48
C ASN A 530 -8.35 6.49 -10.31
N ASN A 531 -8.55 7.22 -11.40
CA ASN A 531 -8.78 8.67 -11.43
C ASN A 531 -9.58 9.07 -12.69
N ARG A 532 -10.26 10.22 -12.66
CA ARG A 532 -11.16 10.64 -13.75
C ARG A 532 -10.45 11.04 -15.06
N LEU A 533 -9.23 11.59 -14.96
CA LEU A 533 -8.56 12.30 -16.07
C LEU A 533 -7.52 11.46 -16.81
N SER A 534 -7.28 10.21 -16.40
CA SER A 534 -6.23 9.33 -16.92
C SER A 534 -4.86 10.01 -16.83
N GLN A 535 -4.48 10.37 -15.61
CA GLN A 535 -3.29 11.15 -15.32
C GLN A 535 -2.00 10.51 -15.84
N PHE A 536 -1.86 9.20 -15.66
CA PHE A 536 -0.68 8.46 -16.13
C PHE A 536 -0.68 8.31 -17.65
N ALA A 537 -1.83 8.07 -18.28
CA ALA A 537 -1.93 8.06 -19.75
C ALA A 537 -1.47 9.40 -20.36
N ARG A 538 -1.85 10.52 -19.74
CA ARG A 538 -1.40 11.86 -20.16
C ARG A 538 0.10 12.05 -19.98
N LEU A 539 0.65 11.62 -18.85
CA LEU A 539 2.10 11.67 -18.60
C LEU A 539 2.86 10.83 -19.63
N LEU A 540 2.41 9.60 -19.87
CA LEU A 540 3.01 8.69 -20.84
C LEU A 540 3.00 9.30 -22.24
N ALA A 541 1.87 9.86 -22.68
CA ALA A 541 1.78 10.55 -23.96
C ALA A 541 2.72 11.77 -24.04
N ALA A 542 2.81 12.57 -22.99
CA ALA A 542 3.68 13.74 -22.95
C ALA A 542 5.17 13.38 -23.01
N GLU A 543 5.60 12.33 -22.29
CA GLU A 543 7.00 11.93 -22.20
C GLU A 543 7.46 11.06 -23.37
N THR A 544 6.56 10.27 -23.98
CA THR A 544 6.93 9.25 -24.96
C THR A 544 6.26 9.42 -26.33
N GLY A 545 5.23 10.25 -26.45
CA GLY A 545 4.41 10.37 -27.66
C GLY A 545 3.51 9.16 -27.94
N ILE A 546 3.33 8.26 -26.98
CA ILE A 546 2.50 7.06 -27.14
C ILE A 546 1.08 7.40 -26.71
N GLU A 547 0.15 7.35 -27.65
CA GLU A 547 -1.27 7.55 -27.37
C GLU A 547 -1.95 6.22 -27.00
N MET A 548 -2.86 6.29 -26.02
CA MET A 548 -3.71 5.16 -25.66
C MET A 548 -4.86 5.04 -26.66
N TYR A 549 -5.24 3.80 -26.99
CA TYR A 549 -6.44 3.53 -27.78
C TYR A 549 -7.70 3.97 -27.03
N ASP A 550 -7.76 3.68 -25.73
CA ASP A 550 -8.82 4.11 -24.83
C ASP A 550 -8.31 4.09 -23.37
N ASN A 551 -9.13 4.54 -22.43
CA ASN A 551 -8.87 4.46 -21.00
C ASN A 551 -10.06 3.84 -20.27
N VAL A 552 -9.77 3.02 -19.26
CA VAL A 552 -10.74 2.55 -18.26
C VAL A 552 -10.45 3.30 -16.97
N VAL A 553 -11.42 4.08 -16.51
CA VAL A 553 -11.26 4.96 -15.35
C VAL A 553 -12.31 4.67 -14.29
N ARG A 554 -11.90 4.73 -13.02
CA ARG A 554 -12.79 4.60 -11.86
C ARG A 554 -12.43 5.66 -10.82
N TYR A 555 -13.43 6.33 -10.26
CA TYR A 555 -13.28 7.51 -9.40
C TYR A 555 -14.45 7.65 -8.40
N ASP A 556 -15.09 6.52 -8.09
CA ASP A 556 -16.19 6.41 -7.11
C ASP A 556 -15.68 6.14 -5.68
N GLY A 557 -14.36 6.16 -5.48
CA GLY A 557 -13.70 5.83 -4.21
C GLY A 557 -13.48 4.34 -3.97
N LEU A 558 -13.87 3.47 -4.91
CA LEU A 558 -13.70 2.03 -4.80
C LEU A 558 -12.47 1.55 -5.61
N PRO A 559 -11.80 0.48 -5.16
CA PRO A 559 -10.72 -0.13 -5.92
C PRO A 559 -11.28 -0.79 -7.19
N PHE A 560 -10.40 -1.05 -8.16
CA PHE A 560 -10.74 -1.98 -9.23
C PHE A 560 -10.79 -3.41 -8.70
N THR A 561 -11.74 -4.17 -9.22
CA THR A 561 -11.80 -5.63 -9.15
C THR A 561 -11.54 -6.21 -10.54
N PRO A 562 -11.11 -7.47 -10.66
CA PRO A 562 -10.93 -8.10 -11.96
C PRO A 562 -12.20 -8.05 -12.83
N GLU A 563 -13.37 -8.29 -12.21
CA GLU A 563 -14.68 -8.25 -12.89
C GLU A 563 -14.99 -6.82 -13.38
N SER A 564 -14.82 -5.80 -12.54
CA SER A 564 -15.09 -4.41 -12.94
C SER A 564 -14.25 -3.95 -14.14
N ILE A 565 -13.01 -4.45 -14.28
CA ILE A 565 -12.14 -4.18 -15.43
C ILE A 565 -12.68 -4.91 -16.65
N ILE A 566 -12.98 -6.20 -16.52
CA ILE A 566 -13.47 -7.04 -17.62
C ILE A 566 -14.79 -6.47 -18.17
N ASP A 567 -15.73 -6.10 -17.30
CA ASP A 567 -17.00 -5.51 -17.70
C ASP A 567 -16.81 -4.18 -18.42
N ALA A 568 -15.93 -3.31 -17.93
CA ALA A 568 -15.58 -2.08 -18.63
C ALA A 568 -14.97 -2.33 -20.02
N LEU A 569 -14.18 -3.40 -20.19
CA LEU A 569 -13.62 -3.79 -21.49
C LEU A 569 -14.71 -4.33 -22.44
N ARG A 570 -15.66 -5.11 -21.92
CA ARG A 570 -16.83 -5.62 -22.67
C ARG A 570 -17.75 -4.50 -23.12
N GLU A 571 -18.07 -3.56 -22.23
CA GLU A 571 -18.89 -2.38 -22.54
C GLU A 571 -18.28 -1.53 -23.66
N LYS A 572 -16.94 -1.49 -23.73
CA LYS A 572 -16.19 -0.81 -24.80
C LYS A 572 -16.03 -1.65 -26.07
N GLY A 573 -16.48 -2.91 -26.09
CA GLY A 573 -16.35 -3.81 -27.24
C GLY A 573 -14.91 -4.16 -27.60
N VAL A 574 -14.03 -4.21 -26.60
CA VAL A 574 -12.59 -4.49 -26.79
C VAL A 574 -12.29 -5.99 -26.60
N VAL A 575 -13.06 -6.66 -25.75
CA VAL A 575 -13.05 -8.11 -25.52
C VAL A 575 -14.44 -8.69 -25.73
#